data_AF-A0A916ZI52-F1
#
_entry.id   AF-A0A916ZI52-F1
#
_cell.length_a   1.000
_cell.length_b   1.000
_cell.length_c   1.000
_cell.angle_alpha   90.00
_cell.angle_beta   90.00
_cell.angle_gamma   90.00
#
_symmetry.space_group_name_H-M   'P 1'
#
loop_
_entity.id
_entity.type
_entity.pdbx_description
1 polymer ?
#
loop_
_entity_poly.entity_id
_entity_poly.type
_entity_poly.pdbx_seq_one_letter_code
_entity_poly.pdbx_strand_id
1 'polypeptide(L)' 'MSTSYIYTKYIDNITIGDAFIKDFQVEIGNMVYGMVMHGIVGFNSLKTVGVKIDAGESE' A
#
# COMPACT_ATOMS: atom_id res chain seq x y z
N MET A 1 -0.31 -21.59 17.49
CA MET A 1 -1.20 -20.42 17.31
C MET A 1 -0.31 -19.29 16.80
N SER A 2 -0.50 -18.83 15.58
CA SER A 2 0.34 -17.79 14.98
C SER A 2 -0.29 -16.44 15.28
N THR A 3 0.35 -15.62 16.11
CA THR A 3 -0.15 -14.29 16.44
C THR A 3 0.15 -13.35 15.27
N SER A 4 -0.89 -12.83 14.61
CA SER A 4 -0.76 -11.68 13.72
C SER A 4 -0.69 -10.40 14.57
N TYR A 5 0.16 -9.47 14.17
CA TYR A 5 0.23 -8.14 14.74
C TYR A 5 0.22 -7.15 13.60
N ILE A 6 -0.57 -6.09 13.74
CA ILE A 6 -0.64 -4.96 12.82
C ILE A 6 -0.61 -3.72 13.69
N TYR A 7 0.27 -2.78 13.36
CA TYR A 7 0.26 -1.46 13.97
C TYR A 7 0.28 -0.38 12.89
N THR A 8 -0.34 0.74 13.21
CA THR A 8 -0.46 1.89 12.33
C THR A 8 0.53 2.97 12.74
N LYS A 9 1.22 3.56 11.77
CA LYS A 9 2.15 4.67 12.02
C LYS A 9 2.03 5.72 10.91
N TYR A 10 2.17 6.99 11.27
CA TYR A 10 2.45 8.04 10.28
C TYR A 10 3.96 8.09 10.01
N ILE A 11 4.31 8.18 8.73
CA ILE A 11 5.67 8.45 8.27
C ILE A 11 5.68 9.76 7.49
N ASP A 12 6.81 10.45 7.52
CA ASP A 12 6.93 11.81 7.01
C ASP A 12 6.56 11.90 5.53
N ASN A 13 7.00 10.92 4.73
CA ASN A 13 6.67 10.83 3.32
C ASN A 13 6.89 9.43 2.74
N ILE A 14 6.23 9.18 1.60
CA ILE A 14 6.51 8.06 0.71
C ILE A 14 6.65 8.57 -0.74
N THR A 15 7.50 7.91 -1.51
CA THR A 15 7.67 8.16 -2.94
C THR A 15 7.24 6.92 -3.72
N ILE A 16 6.35 7.10 -4.71
CA ILE A 16 5.86 6.03 -5.60
C ILE A 16 6.04 6.50 -7.04
N GLY A 17 7.07 6.01 -7.72
CA GLY A 17 7.48 6.58 -9.02
C GLY A 17 7.86 8.05 -8.83
N ASP A 18 7.24 8.94 -9.62
CA ASP A 18 7.42 10.40 -9.51
C ASP A 18 6.48 11.05 -8.47
N ALA A 19 5.57 10.27 -7.86
CA ALA A 19 4.61 10.79 -6.92
C ALA A 19 5.22 10.89 -5.51
N PHE A 20 5.00 12.02 -4.86
CA PHE A 20 5.46 12.30 -3.50
C PHE A 20 4.26 12.59 -2.59
N ILE A 21 4.10 11.80 -1.52
CA ILE A 21 2.98 11.94 -0.57
C ILE A 21 3.56 12.19 0.82
N LYS A 22 3.11 13.27 1.46
CA LYS A 22 3.47 13.61 2.85
C LYS A 22 2.49 12.99 3.85
N ASP A 23 2.93 12.90 5.11
CA ASP A 23 2.10 12.50 6.25
C ASP A 23 1.35 11.18 5.99
N PHE A 24 2.10 10.19 5.49
CA PHE A 24 1.54 8.96 4.97
C PHE A 24 1.30 7.95 6.09
N GLN A 25 0.10 7.37 6.15
CA GLN A 25 -0.23 6.33 7.10
C GLN A 25 0.14 4.96 6.55
N VAL A 26 0.99 4.22 7.29
CA VAL A 26 1.36 2.84 6.98
C VAL A 26 0.83 1.88 8.04
N GLU A 27 0.50 0.67 7.58
CA GLU A 27 0.26 -0.49 8.43
C GLU A 27 1.47 -1.43 8.33
N ILE A 28 2.07 -1.75 9.47
CA ILE A 28 3.24 -2.63 9.55
C ILE A 28 2.86 -3.84 10.40
N GLY A 29 3.10 -5.03 9.86
CA GLY A 29 2.70 -6.27 10.51
C GLY A 29 3.15 -7.50 9.75
N ASN A 30 3.04 -8.66 10.40
CA ASN A 30 3.20 -9.93 9.71
C ASN A 30 1.89 -10.25 8.99
N MET A 31 1.95 -10.32 7.66
CA MET A 31 0.82 -10.65 6.83
C MET A 31 1.12 -11.91 6.00
N VAL A 32 0.29 -12.94 6.14
CA VAL A 32 0.42 -14.21 5.40
C VAL A 32 -0.72 -14.29 4.40
N TYR A 33 -0.42 -14.04 3.13
CA TYR A 33 -1.40 -14.07 2.03
C TYR A 33 -1.19 -15.24 1.07
N GLY A 34 -0.33 -16.21 1.41
CA GLY A 34 -0.06 -17.37 0.55
C GLY A 34 0.79 -17.08 -0.69
N MET A 35 1.38 -15.90 -0.78
CA MET A 35 2.28 -15.48 -1.87
C MET A 35 3.37 -14.54 -1.36
N VAL A 36 4.47 -14.45 -2.11
CA VAL A 36 5.56 -13.50 -1.81
C VAL A 36 5.09 -12.09 -2.16
N MET A 37 5.06 -11.21 -1.17
CA MET A 37 4.75 -9.78 -1.34
C MET A 37 5.69 -8.93 -0.49
N HIS A 38 5.98 -7.73 -0.98
CA HIS A 38 6.81 -6.75 -0.27
C HIS A 38 5.97 -5.75 0.54
N GLY A 39 4.69 -5.59 0.21
CA GLY A 39 3.78 -4.66 0.86
C GLY A 39 2.49 -4.51 0.05
N ILE A 40 1.54 -3.77 0.60
CA ILE A 40 0.25 -3.45 -0.02
C ILE A 40 0.19 -1.94 -0.20
N VAL A 41 -0.21 -1.49 -1.40
CA VAL A 41 -0.50 -0.07 -1.66
C VAL A 41 -2.00 0.12 -1.55
N GLY A 42 -2.43 0.94 -0.58
CA GLY A 42 -3.84 1.23 -0.35
C GLY A 42 -4.44 2.11 -1.45
N PHE A 43 -5.73 1.89 -1.75
CA PHE A 43 -6.45 2.66 -2.77
C PHE A 43 -6.55 4.17 -2.45
N ASN A 44 -6.58 4.52 -1.16
CA ASN A 44 -6.46 5.91 -0.70
C ASN A 44 -5.21 6.61 -1.28
N SER A 45 -4.09 5.90 -1.31
CA SER A 45 -2.79 6.38 -1.79
C SER A 45 -2.82 6.56 -3.29
N LEU A 46 -3.34 5.54 -4.01
CA LEU A 46 -3.53 5.57 -5.46
C LEU A 46 -4.42 6.73 -5.89
N LYS A 47 -5.50 6.99 -5.15
CA LYS A 47 -6.40 8.12 -5.40
C LYS A 47 -5.71 9.46 -5.19
N THR A 48 -4.90 9.62 -4.12
CA THR A 48 -4.15 10.85 -3.84
C THR A 48 -3.19 11.21 -4.97
N VAL A 49 -2.56 10.21 -5.59
CA VAL A 49 -1.59 10.42 -6.70
C VAL A 49 -2.25 10.44 -8.08
N GLY A 50 -3.58 10.31 -8.17
CA GLY A 50 -4.30 10.37 -9.43
C GLY A 50 -4.06 9.16 -10.36
N VAL A 51 -3.74 7.99 -9.80
CA VAL A 51 -3.53 6.77 -10.59
C VAL A 51 -4.81 6.38 -11.32
N LYS A 52 -4.70 6.18 -12.65
CA LYS A 52 -5.72 5.51 -13.45
C LYS A 52 -5.40 4.01 -13.48
N ILE A 53 -6.30 3.19 -12.96
CA ILE A 53 -6.25 1.73 -13.15
C ILE A 53 -6.94 1.43 -14.47
N ASP A 54 -6.16 0.97 -15.45
CA ASP A 54 -6.65 0.50 -16.74
C ASP A 54 -6.46 -1.01 -16.80
N ALA A 55 -7.55 -1.77 -16.75
CA ALA A 55 -7.52 -3.23 -16.75
C ALA A 55 -7.46 -3.83 -18.17
N GLY A 56 -7.47 -2.98 -19.21
CA GLY A 56 -7.67 -3.43 -20.59
C GLY A 56 -9.08 -3.98 -20.86
N GLU A 57 -9.30 -4.49 -22.06
CA GLU A 57 -10.47 -5.33 -22.35
C GLU A 57 -10.17 -6.78 -21.95
N SER A 58 -11.06 -7.38 -21.16
CA SER A 58 -11.08 -8.83 -20.95
C SER A 58 -11.70 -9.51 -22.17
N GLU A 59 -10.95 -10.42 -22.81
CA GLU A 59 -11.46 -11.32 -23.87
C GLU A 59 -12.61 -12.22 -23.39
#